data_AF-A0A1X7SKU2-F1
#
_entry.id   AF-A0A1X7SKU2-F1
#
_cell.length_a   1.000
_cell.length_b   1.000
_cell.length_c   1.000
_cell.angle_alpha   90.00
_cell.angle_beta   90.00
_cell.angle_gamma   90.00
#
_symmetry.space_group_name_H-M   'P 1'
#
loop_
_entity.id
_entity.type
_entity.pdbx_description
1 polymer ?
#
loop_
_entity_poly.entity_id
_entity_poly.type
_entity_poly.pdbx_seq_one_letter_code
_entity_poly.pdbx_strand_id
1 'polypeptide(L)'
;PLAPPPAPPPPPPPPGGKLVAAPPPPPPPGINSSSTVISSGLATLRRPKKIPKTAAPLKAFNWEKMGEAQIGEDTIWADIDESDVYKEINVDDLEKTFKQMPRERLGSLSAGRVDKLREKTFINNKRAQNCSILLTRLKMSDTEIRHTVLTMDPTNKLDKDMVEQ
;
A
#
# COMPACT_ATOMS: atom_id res chain seq x y z
N PRO A 1 65.86 33.41 -5.61
CA PRO A 1 64.83 32.38 -5.38
C PRO A 1 64.79 31.98 -3.90
N LEU A 2 63.76 32.45 -3.18
CA LEU A 2 63.59 32.25 -1.73
C LEU A 2 62.73 30.99 -1.49
N ALA A 3 63.17 30.10 -0.59
CA ALA A 3 62.47 28.87 -0.25
C ALA A 3 61.15 29.16 0.50
N PRO A 4 60.07 28.37 0.27
CA PRO A 4 58.81 28.55 0.99
C PRO A 4 58.93 28.15 2.47
N PRO A 5 58.17 28.80 3.37
CA PRO A 5 58.21 28.51 4.80
C PRO A 5 57.66 27.10 5.12
N PRO A 6 58.13 26.45 6.20
CA PRO A 6 57.65 25.14 6.60
C PRO A 6 56.18 25.20 7.08
N ALA A 7 55.43 24.14 6.76
CA ALA A 7 54.03 23.99 7.15
C ALA A 7 53.87 23.86 8.68
N PRO A 8 52.75 24.34 9.26
CA PRO A 8 52.49 24.22 10.69
C PRO A 8 52.28 22.76 11.11
N PRO A 9 52.61 22.40 12.38
CA PRO A 9 52.44 21.04 12.88
C PRO A 9 50.95 20.65 12.98
N PRO A 10 50.62 19.36 12.84
CA PRO A 10 49.25 18.87 12.97
C PRO A 10 48.71 19.06 14.41
N PRO A 11 47.39 19.26 14.56
CA PRO A 11 46.77 19.41 15.87
C PRO A 11 46.89 18.12 16.72
N PRO A 12 46.95 18.24 18.05
CA PRO A 12 47.03 17.08 18.93
C PRO A 12 45.74 16.25 18.89
N PRO A 13 45.83 14.91 19.03
CA PRO A 13 44.67 14.04 19.09
C PRO A 13 43.83 14.32 20.35
N PRO A 14 42.49 14.19 20.27
CA PRO A 14 41.61 14.42 21.41
C PRO A 14 41.88 13.40 22.54
N PRO A 15 41.80 13.81 23.82
CA PRO A 15 42.05 12.94 24.96
C PRO A 15 41.10 11.74 24.99
N GLY A 16 41.67 10.54 25.16
CA GLY A 16 40.95 9.28 25.22
C GLY A 16 39.92 9.22 26.34
N GLY A 17 38.64 9.31 25.97
CA GLY A 17 37.50 8.93 26.81
C GLY A 17 37.21 7.44 26.67
N LYS A 18 37.23 6.74 27.80
CA LYS A 18 36.97 5.30 27.91
C LYS A 18 35.61 4.94 27.28
N LEU A 19 35.60 3.91 26.43
CA LEU A 19 34.40 3.29 25.87
C LEU A 19 33.55 2.71 27.02
N VAL A 20 32.59 3.47 27.51
CA VAL A 20 31.42 2.91 28.19
C VAL A 20 30.38 2.68 27.12
N ALA A 21 30.19 1.42 26.72
CA ALA A 21 29.06 1.02 25.90
C ALA A 21 27.79 1.37 26.69
N ALA A 22 27.06 2.38 26.25
CA ALA A 22 25.73 2.66 26.75
C ALA A 22 24.87 1.38 26.55
N PRO A 23 24.01 1.01 27.51
CA PRO A 23 23.09 -0.11 27.30
C PRO A 23 22.25 0.15 26.05
N PRO A 24 21.92 -0.90 25.27
CA PRO A 24 21.11 -0.74 24.07
C PRO A 24 19.80 -0.03 24.44
N PRO A 25 19.34 0.93 23.63
CA PRO A 25 18.09 1.62 23.89
C PRO A 25 16.95 0.61 23.98
N PRO A 26 15.96 0.82 24.87
CA PRO A 26 14.80 -0.04 24.96
C PRO A 26 14.12 -0.15 23.58
N PRO A 27 13.62 -1.33 23.20
CA PRO A 27 12.90 -1.49 21.95
C PRO A 27 11.73 -0.50 21.90
N PRO A 28 11.52 0.21 20.78
CA PRO A 28 10.41 1.14 20.66
C PRO A 28 9.09 0.38 20.90
N PRO A 29 8.12 0.98 21.61
CA PRO A 29 6.80 0.39 21.80
C PRO A 29 6.27 -0.06 20.45
N GLY A 30 5.95 -1.35 20.34
CA GLY A 30 5.50 -1.95 19.09
C GLY A 30 4.34 -1.15 18.53
N ILE A 31 4.57 -0.48 17.39
CA ILE A 31 3.51 0.15 16.62
C ILE A 31 2.66 -0.99 16.08
N ASN A 32 1.62 -1.31 16.83
CA ASN A 32 0.42 -1.92 16.31
C ASN A 32 0.00 -1.06 15.11
N SER A 33 0.32 -1.56 13.91
CA SER A 33 -0.02 -0.93 12.65
C SER A 33 -1.53 -1.03 12.44
N SER A 34 -2.27 -0.26 13.22
CA SER A 34 -3.64 0.13 12.92
C SER A 34 -3.47 1.36 12.04
N SER A 35 -3.63 1.18 10.73
CA SER A 35 -3.72 2.28 9.78
C SER A 35 -4.93 3.14 10.15
N THR A 36 -4.74 4.07 11.09
CA THR A 36 -5.70 5.12 11.37
C THR A 36 -5.36 6.25 10.41
N VAL A 37 -6.09 6.30 9.30
CA VAL A 37 -6.17 7.51 8.49
C VAL A 37 -6.85 8.58 9.34
N ILE A 38 -6.04 9.41 9.99
CA ILE A 38 -6.54 10.59 10.70
C ILE A 38 -6.76 11.65 9.61
N SER A 39 -7.97 11.69 9.06
CA SER A 39 -8.41 12.83 8.25
C SER A 39 -8.98 13.88 9.19
N SER A 40 -8.25 14.97 9.36
CA SER A 40 -8.70 16.16 10.05
C SER A 40 -9.89 16.79 9.31
N GLY A 41 -10.96 17.11 10.04
CA GLY A 41 -12.08 17.92 9.54
C GLY A 41 -13.45 17.36 9.92
N LEU A 42 -13.97 17.81 11.07
CA LEU A 42 -15.38 17.74 11.48
C LEU A 42 -16.08 16.38 11.29
N ALA A 43 -15.61 15.36 12.00
CA ALA A 43 -16.39 14.14 12.18
C ALA A 43 -17.52 14.40 13.18
N THR A 44 -18.77 14.24 12.74
CA THR A 44 -19.85 13.96 13.68
C THR A 44 -19.42 12.77 14.54
N LEU A 45 -19.54 12.90 15.87
CA LEU A 45 -19.12 11.91 16.87
C LEU A 45 -19.90 10.59 16.68
N ARG A 46 -19.59 9.79 15.66
CA ARG A 46 -20.00 8.40 15.60
C ARG A 46 -19.08 7.63 16.54
N ARG A 47 -19.70 6.96 17.53
CA ARG A 47 -18.99 6.15 18.54
C ARG A 47 -17.98 5.22 17.85
N PRO A 48 -16.81 4.95 18.45
CA PRO A 48 -15.84 4.03 17.88
C PRO A 48 -16.50 2.67 17.61
N LYS A 49 -16.54 2.28 16.33
CA LYS A 49 -17.18 1.04 15.87
C LYS A 49 -16.43 -0.16 16.43
N LYS A 50 -17.15 -1.08 17.08
CA LYS A 50 -16.59 -2.35 17.59
C LYS A 50 -16.55 -3.38 16.46
N ILE A 51 -15.64 -3.18 15.52
CA ILE A 51 -15.47 -4.09 14.38
C ILE A 51 -14.85 -5.40 14.88
N PRO A 52 -15.44 -6.57 14.59
CA PRO A 52 -14.84 -7.87 14.91
C PRO A 52 -13.46 -8.01 14.26
N LYS A 53 -12.49 -8.56 15.01
CA LYS A 53 -11.12 -8.74 14.52
C LYS A 53 -10.94 -10.13 13.92
N THR A 54 -10.19 -10.23 12.83
CA THR A 54 -9.71 -11.48 12.25
C THR A 54 -8.26 -11.73 12.67
N ALA A 55 -7.85 -12.99 12.75
CA ALA A 55 -6.47 -13.38 13.07
C ALA A 55 -5.57 -13.32 11.83
N ALA A 56 -6.11 -13.67 10.66
CA ALA A 56 -5.42 -13.59 9.37
C ALA A 56 -5.88 -12.38 8.52
N PRO A 57 -5.01 -11.86 7.62
CA PRO A 57 -5.44 -10.91 6.60
C PRO A 57 -6.41 -11.58 5.63
N LEU A 58 -7.54 -10.93 5.34
CA LEU A 58 -8.51 -11.40 4.35
C LEU A 58 -8.26 -10.78 2.98
N LYS A 59 -8.81 -11.38 1.93
CA LYS A 59 -8.86 -10.77 0.60
C LYS A 59 -9.60 -9.42 0.68
N ALA A 60 -9.08 -8.42 -0.03
CA ALA A 60 -9.70 -7.11 -0.08
C ALA A 60 -11.09 -7.18 -0.75
N PHE A 61 -12.04 -6.42 -0.22
CA PHE A 61 -13.32 -6.19 -0.86
C PHE A 61 -13.19 -4.95 -1.76
N ASN A 62 -13.42 -5.12 -3.06
CA ASN A 62 -13.18 -4.08 -4.07
C ASN A 62 -14.35 -3.12 -4.20
N TRP A 63 -14.63 -2.40 -3.12
CA TRP A 63 -15.67 -1.37 -3.04
C TRP A 63 -15.10 0.05 -2.97
N GLU A 64 -15.97 1.02 -3.27
CA GLU A 64 -15.69 2.44 -3.11
C GLU A 64 -16.45 2.94 -1.88
N LYS A 65 -15.72 3.47 -0.90
CA LYS A 65 -16.32 4.00 0.33
C LYS A 65 -16.88 5.38 0.05
N MET A 66 -18.15 5.61 0.39
CA MET A 66 -18.72 6.97 0.36
C MET A 66 -18.06 7.85 1.42
N GLY A 67 -17.78 9.11 1.08
CA GLY A 67 -17.27 10.09 2.03
C GLY A 67 -18.30 10.41 3.10
N GLU A 68 -17.85 10.72 4.33
CA GLU A 68 -18.78 11.01 5.43
C GLU A 68 -19.70 12.19 5.13
N ALA A 69 -19.20 13.21 4.42
CA ALA A 69 -19.99 14.35 3.95
C ALA A 69 -21.08 13.98 2.92
N GLN A 70 -20.95 12.82 2.25
CA GLN A 70 -21.95 12.33 1.29
C GLN A 70 -23.03 11.47 1.97
N ILE A 71 -22.82 11.07 3.22
CA ILE A 71 -23.79 10.32 4.02
C ILE A 71 -24.73 11.34 4.68
N GLY A 72 -25.72 11.80 3.92
CA GLY A 72 -26.80 12.66 4.42
C GLY A 72 -27.96 11.83 5.01
N GLU A 73 -28.88 12.52 5.68
CA GLU A 73 -30.13 11.95 6.23
C GLU A 73 -31.00 11.33 5.13
N ASP A 74 -30.89 11.81 3.89
CA ASP A 74 -31.62 11.27 2.73
C ASP A 74 -31.00 9.97 2.15
N THR A 75 -29.93 9.44 2.75
CA THR A 75 -29.28 8.21 2.29
C THR A 75 -29.67 7.03 3.16
N ILE A 76 -29.80 5.84 2.57
CA ILE A 76 -30.07 4.59 3.32
C ILE A 76 -29.03 4.31 4.41
N TRP A 77 -27.83 4.88 4.28
CA TRP A 77 -26.71 4.71 5.21
C TRP A 77 -26.88 5.53 6.51
N ALA A 78 -27.86 6.42 6.58
CA ALA A 78 -28.22 7.13 7.80
C ALA A 78 -28.83 6.19 8.84
N ASP A 79 -29.68 5.25 8.38
CA ASP A 79 -30.49 4.38 9.24
C ASP A 79 -29.90 2.99 9.47
N ILE A 80 -28.87 2.60 8.73
CA ILE A 80 -28.23 1.28 8.86
C ILE A 80 -27.25 1.28 10.04
N ASP A 81 -27.52 0.42 11.03
CA ASP A 81 -26.56 0.07 12.09
C ASP A 81 -25.90 -1.29 11.80
N GLU A 82 -24.59 -1.28 11.60
CA GLU A 82 -23.80 -2.48 11.33
C GLU A 82 -23.61 -3.39 12.56
N SER A 83 -24.00 -2.93 13.75
CA SER A 83 -23.87 -3.69 15.01
C SER A 83 -24.67 -4.99 15.02
N ASP A 84 -25.80 -5.04 14.32
CA ASP A 84 -26.63 -6.25 14.23
C ASP A 84 -25.97 -7.32 13.36
N VAL A 85 -25.33 -6.91 12.25
CA VAL A 85 -24.55 -7.82 11.40
C VAL A 85 -23.42 -8.48 12.19
N TYR A 86 -22.76 -7.74 13.08
CA TYR A 86 -21.67 -8.28 13.90
C TYR A 86 -22.11 -9.33 14.93
N LYS A 87 -23.39 -9.37 15.31
CA LYS A 87 -23.92 -10.40 16.23
C LYS A 87 -24.19 -11.71 15.51
N GLU A 88 -24.54 -11.64 14.24
CA GLU A 88 -24.95 -12.80 13.45
C GLU A 88 -23.81 -13.40 12.62
N ILE A 89 -22.81 -12.59 12.26
CA ILE A 89 -21.73 -13.04 11.38
C ILE A 89 -20.76 -13.99 12.08
N ASN A 90 -20.49 -15.14 11.46
CA ASN A 90 -19.44 -16.06 11.90
C ASN A 90 -18.09 -15.62 11.32
N VAL A 91 -17.25 -15.00 12.16
CA VAL A 91 -15.94 -14.49 11.76
C VAL A 91 -14.96 -15.61 11.40
N ASP A 92 -15.03 -16.75 12.07
CA ASP A 92 -14.14 -17.90 11.82
C ASP A 92 -14.37 -18.50 10.43
N ASP A 93 -15.64 -18.62 10.02
CA ASP A 93 -15.99 -19.13 8.68
C ASP A 93 -15.63 -18.12 7.58
N LEU A 94 -15.86 -16.83 7.84
CA LEU A 94 -15.43 -15.75 6.96
C LEU A 94 -13.90 -15.78 6.76
N GLU A 95 -13.14 -15.94 7.84
CA GLU A 95 -11.69 -16.05 7.78
C GLU A 95 -11.24 -17.30 7.03
N LYS A 96 -11.81 -18.46 7.34
CA LYS A 96 -11.49 -19.72 6.66
C LYS A 96 -11.69 -19.62 5.14
N THR A 97 -12.78 -18.97 4.72
CA THR A 97 -13.19 -18.87 3.31
C THR A 97 -12.41 -17.78 2.56
N PHE A 98 -12.20 -16.61 3.18
CA PHE A 98 -11.63 -15.43 2.51
C PHE A 98 -10.22 -15.05 2.95
N LYS A 99 -9.54 -15.85 3.78
CA LYS A 99 -8.15 -15.58 4.15
C LYS A 99 -7.26 -15.43 2.91
N GLN A 100 -6.36 -14.46 2.97
CA GLN A 100 -5.35 -14.26 1.95
C GLN A 100 -4.27 -15.34 2.12
N MET A 101 -4.26 -16.30 1.21
CA MET A 101 -3.19 -17.30 1.16
C MET A 101 -1.87 -16.62 0.79
N PRO A 102 -0.76 -16.90 1.52
CA PRO A 102 0.57 -16.51 1.10
C PRO A 102 0.84 -16.99 -0.32
N ARG A 103 1.42 -16.11 -1.15
CA ARG A 103 1.59 -16.32 -2.60
C ARG A 103 2.55 -17.47 -2.96
N GLU A 104 3.15 -18.14 -1.97
CA GLU A 104 4.09 -19.25 -2.17
C GLU A 104 3.47 -20.52 -2.77
N ARG A 105 2.14 -20.63 -2.87
CA ARG A 105 1.49 -21.85 -3.38
C ARG A 105 0.91 -21.78 -4.80
N LEU A 106 1.18 -20.72 -5.58
CA LEU A 106 0.73 -20.65 -6.98
C LEU A 106 1.86 -20.45 -8.01
N GLY A 107 3.12 -20.66 -7.65
CA GLY A 107 4.18 -20.57 -8.65
C GLY A 107 5.57 -20.72 -8.07
N SER A 108 6.00 -21.96 -7.90
CA SER A 108 7.43 -22.30 -7.82
C SER A 108 8.09 -22.12 -9.19
N LEU A 109 7.96 -20.94 -9.83
CA LEU A 109 8.69 -20.52 -11.02
C LEU A 109 8.68 -18.99 -11.11
N SER A 110 9.38 -18.32 -10.18
CA SER A 110 10.21 -17.13 -10.44
C SER A 110 10.35 -16.28 -9.18
N ALA A 111 11.61 -16.05 -8.83
CA ALA A 111 12.14 -14.93 -8.09
C ALA A 111 11.51 -14.65 -6.71
N GLY A 112 12.28 -15.02 -5.67
CA GLY A 112 12.75 -14.09 -4.66
C GLY A 112 11.70 -13.32 -3.88
N ARG A 113 11.80 -13.41 -2.56
CA ARG A 113 11.21 -12.50 -1.60
C ARG A 113 11.62 -11.04 -1.91
N VAL A 114 11.00 -10.43 -2.91
CA VAL A 114 11.07 -9.00 -3.17
C VAL A 114 10.29 -8.40 -2.03
N ASP A 115 11.03 -7.75 -1.13
CA ASP A 115 10.49 -6.79 -0.18
C ASP A 115 9.43 -6.00 -0.94
N LYS A 116 8.17 -6.24 -0.58
CA LYS A 116 7.03 -5.73 -1.33
C LYS A 116 7.04 -4.23 -1.08
N LEU A 117 7.78 -3.51 -1.93
CA LEU A 117 7.79 -2.07 -1.99
C LEU A 117 6.33 -1.70 -1.92
N ARG A 118 5.94 -0.97 -0.88
CA ARG A 118 4.58 -0.46 -0.73
C ARG A 118 4.38 0.50 -1.89
N GLU A 119 3.98 -0.07 -3.01
CA GLU A 119 3.74 0.63 -4.25
C GLU A 119 2.61 1.60 -3.96
N LYS A 120 2.95 2.89 -3.99
CA LYS A 120 1.98 3.95 -3.75
C LYS A 120 1.11 4.06 -5.00
N THR A 121 -0.04 3.39 -4.98
CA THR A 121 -1.05 3.56 -6.03
C THR A 121 -1.89 4.81 -5.73
N PHE A 122 -1.92 5.75 -6.66
CA PHE A 122 -2.79 6.94 -6.54
C PHE A 122 -4.20 6.71 -7.08
N ILE A 123 -4.39 5.61 -7.81
CA ILE A 123 -5.69 5.19 -8.35
C ILE A 123 -6.35 4.19 -7.40
N ASN A 124 -7.68 4.21 -7.35
CA ASN A 124 -8.43 3.28 -6.50
C ASN A 124 -8.27 1.82 -6.97
N ASN A 125 -8.53 0.87 -6.07
CA ASN A 125 -8.28 -0.54 -6.32
C ASN A 125 -9.05 -1.10 -7.54
N LYS A 126 -10.31 -0.67 -7.72
CA LYS A 126 -11.14 -1.08 -8.85
C LYS A 126 -10.55 -0.65 -10.19
N ARG A 127 -10.12 0.61 -10.30
CA ARG A 127 -9.45 1.12 -11.50
C ARG A 127 -8.12 0.43 -11.73
N ALA A 128 -7.31 0.24 -10.69
CA ALA A 128 -6.06 -0.49 -10.79
C ALA A 128 -6.26 -1.94 -11.29
N GLN A 129 -7.30 -2.62 -10.79
CA GLN A 129 -7.65 -3.98 -11.22
C GLN A 129 -8.09 -4.00 -12.69
N ASN A 130 -8.94 -3.08 -13.12
CA ASN A 130 -9.36 -2.98 -14.52
C ASN A 130 -8.15 -2.76 -15.45
N CYS A 131 -7.23 -1.86 -15.08
CA CYS A 131 -5.99 -1.66 -15.82
C CYS A 131 -5.14 -2.94 -15.85
N SER A 132 -4.97 -3.63 -14.72
CA SER A 132 -4.21 -4.88 -14.66
C SER A 132 -4.81 -5.98 -15.54
N ILE A 133 -6.14 -6.08 -15.62
CA ILE A 133 -6.84 -7.03 -16.50
C ILE A 133 -6.58 -6.68 -17.97
N LEU A 134 -6.75 -5.41 -18.34
CA LEU A 134 -6.50 -4.94 -19.71
C LEU A 134 -5.05 -5.20 -20.13
N LEU A 135 -4.07 -4.85 -19.30
CA LEU A 135 -2.65 -5.06 -19.59
C LEU A 135 -2.29 -6.55 -19.77
N THR A 136 -2.95 -7.45 -19.04
CA THR A 136 -2.76 -8.90 -19.20
C THR A 136 -3.25 -9.41 -20.56
N ARG A 137 -4.32 -8.80 -21.09
CA ARG A 137 -4.86 -9.11 -22.44
C ARG A 137 -4.01 -8.47 -23.54
N LEU A 138 -3.56 -7.24 -23.32
CA LEU A 138 -2.81 -6.43 -24.29
C LEU A 138 -1.42 -7.00 -24.57
N LYS A 139 -0.75 -7.56 -23.55
CA LYS A 139 0.58 -8.19 -23.66
C LYS A 139 1.65 -7.31 -24.35
N MET A 140 1.55 -6.00 -24.17
CA MET A 140 2.52 -5.01 -24.67
C MET A 140 3.19 -4.31 -23.50
N SER A 141 4.46 -3.95 -23.67
CA SER A 141 5.15 -3.07 -22.72
C SER A 141 4.66 -1.62 -22.83
N ASP A 142 4.81 -0.83 -21.76
CA ASP A 142 4.42 0.60 -21.75
C ASP A 142 5.06 1.39 -22.91
N THR A 143 6.30 1.07 -23.25
CA THR A 143 7.02 1.67 -24.38
C THR A 143 6.42 1.29 -25.73
N GLU A 144 5.99 0.04 -25.89
CA GLU A 144 5.33 -0.41 -27.12
C GLU A 144 3.95 0.21 -27.26
N ILE A 145 3.15 0.24 -26.18
CA ILE A 145 1.82 0.88 -26.18
C ILE A 145 1.97 2.34 -26.63
N ARG A 146 2.91 3.08 -26.02
CA ARG A 146 3.19 4.47 -26.39
C ARG A 146 3.61 4.60 -27.85
N HIS A 147 4.53 3.76 -28.32
CA HIS A 147 5.03 3.83 -29.69
C HIS A 147 3.93 3.52 -30.71
N THR A 148 3.14 2.48 -30.47
CA THR A 148 2.03 2.07 -31.33
C THR A 148 0.97 3.17 -31.44
N VAL A 149 0.59 3.81 -30.34
CA VAL A 149 -0.36 4.94 -30.35
C VAL A 149 0.21 6.13 -31.13
N LEU A 150 1.48 6.49 -30.90
CA LEU A 150 2.11 7.63 -31.59
C LEU A 150 2.32 7.41 -33.09
N THR A 151 2.48 6.17 -33.52
CA THR A 151 2.69 5.81 -34.93
C THR A 151 1.40 5.46 -35.67
N MET A 152 0.24 5.58 -35.01
CA MET A 152 -1.07 5.17 -35.54
C MET A 152 -1.13 3.69 -35.93
N ASP A 153 -0.41 2.85 -35.19
CA ASP A 153 -0.38 1.40 -35.33
C ASP A 153 -0.21 0.88 -36.78
N PRO A 154 0.94 1.14 -37.43
CA PRO A 154 1.17 0.72 -38.82
C PRO A 154 1.22 -0.80 -38.98
N THR A 155 1.44 -1.52 -37.88
CA THR A 155 1.56 -2.98 -37.83
C THR A 155 0.26 -3.69 -37.44
N ASN A 156 -0.83 -2.94 -37.19
CA ASN A 156 -2.12 -3.46 -36.75
C ASN A 156 -2.00 -4.40 -35.51
N LYS A 157 -1.21 -3.97 -34.52
CA LYS A 157 -0.99 -4.68 -33.26
C LYS A 157 -2.16 -4.53 -32.28
N LEU A 158 -2.92 -3.45 -32.41
CA LEU A 158 -4.08 -3.17 -31.57
C LEU A 158 -5.35 -3.54 -32.31
N ASP A 159 -5.94 -4.67 -31.93
CA ASP A 159 -7.29 -5.03 -32.38
C ASP A 159 -8.30 -3.95 -31.96
N LYS A 160 -9.37 -3.79 -32.75
CA LYS A 160 -10.41 -2.79 -32.49
C LYS A 160 -10.97 -2.86 -31.06
N ASP A 161 -11.17 -4.08 -30.54
CA ASP A 161 -11.68 -4.31 -29.18
C ASP A 161 -10.70 -3.81 -28.10
N MET A 162 -9.40 -3.82 -28.37
CA MET A 162 -8.37 -3.32 -27.44
C MET A 162 -8.25 -1.80 -27.47
N VAL A 163 -8.63 -1.17 -28.58
CA VAL A 163 -8.70 0.30 -28.71
C VAL A 163 -9.93 0.88 -28.02
N GLU A 164 -11.04 0.14 -27.98
CA GLU A 164 -12.29 0.55 -27.34
C GLU A 164 -12.29 0.40 -25.81
N GLN A 165 -11.47 -0.51 -25.27
CA GLN A 165 -11.31 -0.76 -23.82
C GLN A 165 -10.58 0.39 -23.09
#